data_AF-A0A8B6BQ43-F1
#
_entry.id   AF-A0A8B6BQ43-F1
#
_cell.length_a   1.000
_cell.length_b   1.000
_cell.length_c   1.000
_cell.angle_alpha   90.00
_cell.angle_beta   90.00
_cell.angle_gamma   90.00
#
_symmetry.space_group_name_H-M   'P 1'
#
loop_
_entity.id
_entity.type
_entity.pdbx_description
1 polymer ?
#
loop_
_entity_poly.entity_id
_entity_poly.type
_entity_poly.pdbx_seq_one_letter_code
_entity_poly.pdbx_strand_id
1 'polypeptide(L)'
;MRWDPKHDMFDFKVKINFSPKYKNVRKGENITKSQIESSVPTSLTPRMVLSQVASVYDPLGLATPYTLAAKVLMRKLCIENNTNDKTLPNSRWDYAMSAESRLEWMDFFKELFDIE
;
A
#
# COMPACT_ATOMS: atom_id res chain seq x y z
N MET A 1 -15.91 -1.25 3.85
CA MET A 1 -16.57 -1.42 5.14
C MET A 1 -17.88 -2.16 4.92
N ARG A 2 -18.02 -3.33 5.53
CA ARG A 2 -19.27 -4.10 5.61
C ARG A 2 -19.57 -4.27 7.09
N TRP A 3 -20.79 -3.98 7.51
CA TRP A 3 -21.21 -4.28 8.88
C TRP A 3 -21.85 -5.67 8.89
N ASP A 4 -21.37 -6.54 9.76
CA ASP A 4 -22.02 -7.80 10.09
C ASP A 4 -22.85 -7.61 11.38
N PRO A 5 -24.19 -7.43 11.27
CA PRO A 5 -25.03 -7.17 12.43
C PRO A 5 -25.16 -8.38 13.37
N LYS A 6 -24.80 -9.59 12.94
CA LYS A 6 -24.90 -10.78 13.81
C LYS A 6 -23.80 -10.85 14.85
N HIS A 7 -22.59 -10.46 14.45
CA HIS A 7 -21.41 -10.47 15.29
C HIS A 7 -21.03 -9.06 15.79
N ASP A 8 -21.74 -8.04 15.31
CA ASP A 8 -21.47 -6.62 15.55
C ASP A 8 -20.03 -6.22 15.17
N MET A 9 -19.59 -6.68 13.98
CA MET A 9 -18.23 -6.44 13.47
C MET A 9 -18.26 -5.60 12.19
N PHE A 10 -17.21 -4.82 11.98
CA PHE A 10 -16.98 -4.07 10.74
C PHE A 10 -15.82 -4.68 9.96
N ASP A 11 -16.10 -5.21 8.78
CA ASP A 11 -15.10 -5.81 7.90
C ASP A 11 -14.58 -4.77 6.90
N PHE A 12 -13.27 -4.71 6.73
CA PHE A 12 -12.61 -3.83 5.77
C PHE A 12 -12.03 -4.63 4.62
N LYS A 13 -12.75 -4.64 3.49
CA LYS A 13 -12.23 -5.25 2.27
C LYS A 13 -10.95 -4.57 1.80
N VAL A 14 -9.84 -5.28 1.91
CA VAL A 14 -8.53 -4.88 1.43
C VAL A 14 -8.49 -4.97 -0.10
N LYS A 15 -8.02 -3.91 -0.76
CA LYS A 15 -7.94 -3.84 -2.23
C LYS A 15 -6.52 -3.52 -2.68
N ILE A 16 -5.61 -4.47 -2.50
CA ILE A 16 -4.24 -4.34 -3.01
C ILE A 16 -4.18 -4.92 -4.42
N ASN A 17 -3.74 -4.09 -5.38
CA ASN A 17 -3.65 -4.49 -6.78
C ASN A 17 -2.55 -3.71 -7.52
N PHE A 18 -1.49 -4.41 -7.94
CA PHE A 18 -0.38 -3.82 -8.69
C PHE A 18 -0.51 -3.94 -10.21
N SER A 19 -1.59 -4.53 -10.73
CA SER A 19 -1.82 -4.67 -12.17
C SER A 19 -1.95 -3.31 -12.88
N PRO A 20 -1.58 -3.21 -14.16
CA PRO A 20 -1.71 -1.97 -14.90
C PRO A 20 -3.17 -1.51 -14.99
N LYS A 21 -3.37 -0.20 -14.98
CA LYS A 21 -4.67 0.43 -15.21
C LYS A 21 -4.89 0.63 -16.71
N TYR A 22 -6.10 0.37 -17.17
CA TYR A 22 -6.58 0.76 -18.49
C TYR A 22 -7.92 1.47 -18.33
N LYS A 23 -8.05 2.67 -18.91
CA LYS A 23 -9.24 3.54 -18.71
C LYS A 23 -9.61 3.69 -17.22
N ASN A 24 -8.61 3.97 -16.37
CA ASN A 24 -8.73 4.12 -14.92
C ASN A 24 -9.18 2.88 -14.12
N VAL A 25 -9.29 1.70 -14.75
CA VAL A 25 -9.67 0.43 -14.10
C VAL A 25 -8.47 -0.52 -14.05
N ARG A 26 -8.22 -1.16 -12.91
CA ARG A 26 -7.22 -2.23 -12.76
C ARG A 26 -7.70 -3.48 -13.49
N LYS A 27 -6.85 -4.10 -14.30
CA LYS A 27 -7.24 -5.30 -15.07
C LYS A 27 -7.10 -6.61 -14.29
N GLY A 28 -6.16 -6.68 -13.33
CA GLY A 28 -5.95 -7.87 -12.52
C GLY A 28 -6.89 -7.94 -11.32
N GLU A 29 -6.95 -9.11 -10.70
CA GLU A 29 -7.66 -9.31 -9.45
C GLU A 29 -6.93 -8.67 -8.26
N ASN A 30 -7.65 -8.48 -7.15
CA ASN A 30 -7.00 -8.06 -5.90
C ASN A 30 -6.24 -9.24 -5.32
N ILE A 31 -5.08 -8.92 -4.75
CA ILE A 31 -4.18 -9.89 -4.15
C ILE A 31 -4.81 -10.42 -2.85
N THR A 32 -4.65 -11.71 -2.57
CA THR A 32 -4.98 -12.31 -1.27
C THR A 32 -3.75 -12.43 -0.37
N LYS A 33 -3.93 -12.65 0.94
CA LYS A 33 -2.84 -12.76 1.90
C LYS A 33 -1.74 -13.76 1.49
N SER A 34 -2.13 -14.90 0.91
CA SER A 34 -1.19 -15.95 0.44
C SER A 34 -0.43 -15.57 -0.84
N GLN A 35 -0.92 -14.59 -1.60
CA GLN A 35 -0.35 -14.16 -2.87
C GLN A 35 0.56 -12.93 -2.74
N ILE A 36 0.73 -12.37 -1.54
CA ILE A 36 1.53 -11.15 -1.33
C ILE A 36 2.95 -11.32 -1.86
N GLU A 37 3.62 -12.43 -1.50
CA GLU A 37 5.02 -12.63 -1.84
C GLU A 37 5.25 -12.81 -3.34
N SER A 38 4.29 -13.39 -4.06
CA SER A 38 4.36 -13.60 -5.51
C SER A 38 3.83 -12.41 -6.32
N SER A 39 2.94 -11.60 -5.76
CA SER A 39 2.22 -10.55 -6.49
C SER A 39 2.76 -9.14 -6.24
N VAL A 40 3.50 -8.92 -5.14
CA VAL A 40 4.20 -7.65 -4.89
C VAL A 40 5.40 -7.56 -5.83
N PRO A 41 5.49 -6.54 -6.69
CA PRO A 41 6.60 -6.42 -7.63
C PRO A 41 7.96 -6.32 -6.95
N THR A 42 8.97 -6.96 -7.54
CA THR A 42 10.36 -6.89 -7.05
C THR A 42 10.88 -5.45 -7.06
N SER A 43 10.58 -4.70 -8.12
CA SER A 43 10.84 -3.26 -8.25
C SER A 43 9.65 -2.43 -7.74
N LEU A 44 9.40 -2.49 -6.43
CA LEU A 44 8.32 -1.71 -5.81
C LEU A 44 8.69 -0.22 -5.75
N THR A 45 7.84 0.66 -6.25
CA THR A 45 8.09 2.11 -6.27
C THR A 45 7.22 2.86 -5.25
N PRO A 46 7.66 4.03 -4.75
CA PRO A 46 6.85 4.87 -3.86
C PRO A 46 5.49 5.23 -4.47
N ARG A 47 5.42 5.50 -5.78
CA ARG A 47 4.16 5.80 -6.47
C ARG A 47 3.18 4.63 -6.43
N MET A 48 3.68 3.40 -6.60
CA MET A 48 2.85 2.20 -6.58
C MET A 48 2.21 1.98 -5.22
N VAL A 49 3.00 2.13 -4.15
CA VAL A 49 2.53 1.99 -2.78
C VAL A 49 1.55 3.10 -2.41
N LEU A 50 1.88 4.36 -2.72
CA LEU A 50 0.96 5.50 -2.51
C LEU A 50 -0.40 5.24 -3.17
N SER A 51 -0.40 4.70 -4.38
CA SER A 51 -1.65 4.35 -5.07
C SER A 51 -2.48 3.28 -4.37
N GLN A 52 -1.87 2.38 -3.58
CA GLN A 52 -2.61 1.39 -2.80
C GLN A 52 -3.21 2.03 -1.55
N VAL A 53 -2.38 2.72 -0.76
CA VAL A 53 -2.81 3.30 0.53
C VAL A 53 -3.82 4.44 0.34
N ALA A 54 -3.68 5.25 -0.70
CA ALA A 54 -4.63 6.32 -1.01
C ALA A 54 -6.00 5.79 -1.49
N SER A 55 -6.10 4.51 -1.85
CA SER A 55 -7.38 3.88 -2.22
C SER A 55 -8.21 3.44 -1.01
N VAL A 56 -7.63 3.46 0.19
CA VAL A 56 -8.31 3.14 1.44
C VAL A 56 -9.24 4.30 1.80
N TYR A 57 -10.55 4.06 1.69
CA TYR A 57 -11.59 5.03 2.05
C TYR A 57 -12.10 4.73 3.47
N ASP A 58 -11.84 5.65 4.40
CA ASP A 58 -12.23 5.55 5.81
C ASP A 58 -12.84 6.86 6.31
N PRO A 59 -14.13 7.12 6.03
CA PRO A 59 -14.80 8.36 6.44
C PRO A 59 -15.08 8.43 7.95
N LEU A 60 -15.08 7.30 8.65
CA LEU A 60 -15.40 7.21 10.09
C LEU A 60 -14.14 7.13 10.97
N GLY A 61 -12.96 6.94 10.38
CA GLY A 61 -11.70 6.82 11.10
C GLY A 61 -11.51 5.47 11.80
N LEU A 62 -12.28 4.44 11.44
CA LEU A 62 -12.20 3.12 12.09
C LEU A 62 -10.92 2.35 11.69
N ALA A 63 -10.38 2.63 10.51
CA ALA A 63 -9.12 2.08 10.02
C ALA A 63 -7.93 3.03 10.29
N THR A 64 -8.09 4.02 11.18
CA THR A 64 -7.04 5.00 11.53
C THR A 64 -5.71 4.35 11.92
N PRO A 65 -5.65 3.28 12.74
CA PRO A 65 -4.37 2.65 13.08
C PRO A 65 -3.56 2.21 11.86
N TYR A 66 -4.24 1.63 10.86
CA TYR A 66 -3.63 1.15 9.62
C TYR A 66 -3.26 2.31 8.68
N THR A 67 -4.14 3.31 8.55
CA THR A 67 -3.82 4.48 7.71
C THR A 67 -2.73 5.35 8.33
N LEU A 68 -2.59 5.36 9.66
CA LEU A 68 -1.49 6.02 10.37
C LEU A 68 -0.17 5.29 10.13
N ALA A 69 -0.14 3.96 10.28
CA ALA A 69 1.04 3.15 9.97
C ALA A 69 1.52 3.37 8.52
N ALA A 70 0.58 3.35 7.56
CA ALA A 70 0.86 3.67 6.17
C ALA A 70 1.49 5.08 6.00
N LYS A 71 0.97 6.09 6.70
CA LYS A 71 1.52 7.45 6.66
C LYS A 71 2.94 7.54 7.24
N VAL A 72 3.23 6.79 8.31
CA VAL A 72 4.58 6.71 8.89
C VAL A 72 5.57 6.10 7.90
N LEU A 73 5.22 4.97 7.28
CA LEU A 73 6.04 4.34 6.25
C LEU A 73 6.21 5.25 5.02
N MET A 74 5.15 5.93 4.62
CA MET A 74 5.22 6.88 3.51
C MET A 74 6.13 8.07 3.83
N ARG A 75 6.12 8.56 5.07
CA ARG A 75 7.04 9.61 5.53
C ARG A 75 8.49 9.16 5.44
N LYS A 76 8.81 7.92 5.84
CA LYS A 76 10.17 7.36 5.69
C LYS A 76 10.61 7.37 4.22
N LEU A 77 9.78 6.86 3.31
CA LEU A 77 10.05 6.89 1.86
C LEU A 77 10.25 8.32 1.33
N CYS A 78 9.45 9.29 1.79
CA CYS A 78 9.64 10.69 1.40
C CYS A 78 10.99 11.24 1.87
N ILE A 79 11.44 10.91 3.09
CA ILE A 79 12.75 11.34 3.60
C ILE A 79 13.88 10.70 2.79
N GLU A 80 13.80 9.39 2.53
CA GLU A 80 14.76 8.67 1.68
C GLU A 80 14.84 9.30 0.28
N ASN A 81 13.69 9.61 -0.33
CA ASN A 81 13.61 10.21 -1.67
C ASN A 81 14.17 11.64 -1.72
N ASN A 82 14.12 12.38 -0.61
CA ASN A 82 14.63 13.75 -0.52
C ASN A 82 16.13 13.84 -0.19
N THR A 83 16.84 12.71 -0.10
CA THR A 83 18.30 12.74 0.04
C THR A 83 18.93 13.41 -1.19
N ASN A 84 19.87 14.33 -0.93
CA ASN A 84 20.48 15.26 -1.90
C ASN A 84 21.42 14.57 -2.92
N ASP A 85 21.04 13.43 -3.45
CA ASP A 85 21.77 12.78 -4.53
C ASP A 85 21.43 13.47 -5.86
N LYS A 86 22.26 14.46 -6.21
CA LYS A 86 22.15 15.27 -7.44
C LYS A 86 22.32 14.45 -8.73
N THR A 87 22.68 13.17 -8.62
CA THR A 87 22.89 12.29 -9.78
C THR A 87 21.60 11.63 -10.28
N LEU A 88 20.56 11.62 -9.46
CA LEU A 88 19.27 11.03 -9.79
C LEU A 88 18.28 12.12 -10.26
N PRO A 89 17.39 11.82 -11.23
CA PRO A 89 16.42 12.79 -11.69
C PRO A 89 15.47 13.20 -10.56
N ASN A 90 14.92 14.41 -10.68
CA ASN A 90 14.11 15.11 -9.66
C ASN A 90 12.91 14.32 -9.09
N SER A 91 12.55 13.14 -9.63
CA SER A 91 11.45 12.32 -9.15
C SER A 91 11.88 10.87 -8.91
N ARG A 92 12.18 10.54 -7.65
CA ARG A 92 12.44 9.15 -7.19
C ARG A 92 11.17 8.31 -7.02
N TRP A 93 10.00 8.87 -7.32
CA TRP A 93 8.69 8.22 -7.17
C TRP A 93 8.48 7.01 -8.07
N ASP A 94 9.19 6.97 -9.20
CA ASP A 94 9.12 5.91 -10.20
C ASP A 94 10.32 4.94 -10.15
N TYR A 95 11.24 5.16 -9.20
CA TYR A 95 12.38 4.28 -8.97
C TYR A 95 12.05 3.25 -7.90
N ALA A 96 12.69 2.08 -7.99
CA ALA A 96 12.57 1.06 -6.97
C ALA A 96 13.08 1.60 -5.62
N MET A 97 12.31 1.34 -4.56
CA MET A 97 12.73 1.63 -3.20
C MET A 97 13.84 0.67 -2.74
N SER A 98 14.45 0.97 -1.60
CA SER A 98 15.46 0.09 -1.00
C SER A 98 14.86 -1.27 -0.64
N ALA A 99 15.70 -2.30 -0.52
CA ALA A 99 15.26 -3.63 -0.10
C ALA A 99 14.66 -3.60 1.32
N GLU A 100 15.21 -2.78 2.22
CA GLU A 100 14.73 -2.57 3.59
C GLU A 100 13.32 -1.99 3.58
N SER A 101 13.11 -0.86 2.88
CA SER A 101 11.80 -0.22 2.79
C SER A 101 10.78 -1.15 2.11
N ARG A 102 11.21 -1.95 1.11
CA ARG A 102 10.34 -2.96 0.48
C ARG A 102 9.87 -4.02 1.48
N LEU A 103 10.74 -4.50 2.36
CA LEU A 103 10.36 -5.47 3.40
C LEU A 103 9.36 -4.85 4.39
N GLU A 104 9.60 -3.63 4.87
CA GLU A 104 8.65 -2.93 5.75
C GLU A 104 7.26 -2.80 5.11
N TRP A 105 7.20 -2.48 3.81
CA TRP A 105 5.93 -2.41 3.08
C TRP A 105 5.28 -3.77 2.86
N MET A 106 6.06 -4.84 2.66
CA MET A 106 5.52 -6.19 2.57
C MET A 106 4.89 -6.63 3.89
N ASP A 107 5.53 -6.34 5.02
CA ASP A 107 5.01 -6.65 6.34
C ASP A 107 3.73 -5.86 6.62
N PHE A 108 3.72 -4.57 6.30
CA PHE A 108 2.50 -3.76 6.37
C PHE A 108 1.36 -4.32 5.50
N PHE A 109 1.64 -4.78 4.27
CA PHE A 109 0.60 -5.39 3.44
C PHE A 109 0.06 -6.68 4.06
N LYS A 110 0.90 -7.48 4.74
CA LYS A 110 0.46 -8.68 5.46
C LYS A 110 -0.45 -8.33 6.63
N GLU A 111 -0.07 -7.34 7.44
CA GLU A 111 -0.87 -6.81 8.55
C GLU A 111 -2.21 -6.22 8.08
N LEU A 112 -2.24 -5.59 6.89
CA LEU A 112 -3.46 -5.02 6.36
C LEU A 112 -4.53 -6.09 6.07
N PHE A 113 -4.17 -7.35 5.80
CA PHE A 113 -5.19 -8.41 5.65
C PHE A 113 -5.78 -8.89 6.98
N ASP A 114 -5.26 -8.46 8.13
CA ASP A 114 -5.81 -8.84 9.43
C ASP A 114 -7.10 -8.05 9.78
N ILE A 115 -7.47 -7.04 8.98
CA ILE A 115 -8.73 -6.30 9.10
C ILE A 115 -9.84 -6.74 8.13
N GLU A 116 -9.53 -7.71 7.26
CA GLU A 116 -10.50 -8.26 6.31
C GLU A 116 -11.46 -9.26 6.97
#